data_AF-A0A374VGA8-F1
#
_entry.id   AF-A0A374VGA8-F1
#
_cell.length_a   1.000
_cell.length_b   1.000
_cell.length_c   1.000
_cell.angle_alpha   90.00
_cell.angle_beta   90.00
_cell.angle_gamma   90.00
#
_symmetry.space_group_name_H-M   'P 1'
#
loop_
_entity.id
_entity.type
_entity.pdbx_description
1 polymer ?
#
loop_
_entity_poly.entity_id
_entity_poly.type
_entity_poly.pdbx_seq_one_letter_code
_entity_poly.pdbx_strand_id
1 'polypeptide(L)'
;MNVTVRASLIALIAIVGACWAIPVLLVSIVPSDAGMIAMMTLIYLVLPVTAIALGLLAANSARTLFWIPAALGIGSALLFPLAVEGSRDLAFHGVAYTAIGYAAMGLRTWTIARQHR
;
A
#
# COMPACT_ATOMS: atom_id res chain seq x y z
N MET A 1 25.34 -6.92 -4.51
CA MET A 1 23.86 -6.87 -4.64
C MET A 1 23.51 -6.63 -6.10
N ASN A 2 22.65 -7.46 -6.70
CA ASN A 2 22.22 -7.31 -8.10
C ASN A 2 21.48 -5.95 -8.30
N VAL A 3 21.68 -5.30 -9.45
CA VAL A 3 21.09 -4.00 -9.80
C VAL A 3 19.56 -4.01 -9.68
N THR A 4 18.92 -5.11 -10.07
CA THR A 4 17.46 -5.29 -9.98
C THR A 4 16.95 -5.38 -8.54
N VAL A 5 17.70 -6.07 -7.67
CA VAL A 5 17.39 -6.17 -6.24
C VAL A 5 17.53 -4.82 -5.56
N ARG A 6 18.61 -4.08 -5.87
CA ARG A 6 18.83 -2.71 -5.38
C ARG A 6 17.70 -1.77 -5.79
N ALA A 7 17.30 -1.80 -7.07
CA ALA A 7 16.21 -0.98 -7.59
C ALA A 7 14.88 -1.31 -6.90
N SER A 8 14.59 -2.60 -6.68
CA SER A 8 13.36 -3.04 -6.01
C SER A 8 13.31 -2.60 -4.54
N LEU A 9 14.45 -2.65 -3.84
CA LEU A 9 14.60 -2.14 -2.47
C LEU A 9 14.39 -0.63 -2.39
N ILE A 10 15.01 0.13 -3.30
CA ILE A 10 14.82 1.59 -3.36
C ILE A 10 13.36 1.93 -3.64
N ALA A 11 12.73 1.23 -4.59
CA ALA A 11 11.31 1.41 -4.90
C ALA A 11 10.42 1.07 -3.69
N LEU A 12 10.71 -0.02 -2.97
CA LEU A 12 9.99 -0.39 -1.76
C LEU A 12 10.07 0.71 -0.70
N ILE A 13 11.28 1.17 -0.39
CA ILE A 13 11.52 2.22 0.61
C ILE A 13 10.83 3.51 0.19
N ALA A 14 10.90 3.89 -1.09
CA ALA A 14 10.25 5.08 -1.61
C ALA A 14 8.72 4.99 -1.52
N ILE A 15 8.13 3.84 -1.89
CA ILE A 15 6.67 3.63 -1.84
C ILE A 15 6.18 3.66 -0.39
N VAL A 16 6.84 2.92 0.51
CA VAL A 16 6.48 2.91 1.93
C VAL A 16 6.70 4.30 2.54
N GLY A 17 7.84 4.94 2.28
CA GLY A 17 8.14 6.28 2.75
C GLY A 17 7.10 7.31 2.29
N ALA A 18 6.73 7.31 1.01
CA ALA A 18 5.70 8.19 0.48
C ALA A 18 4.31 7.90 1.10
N CYS A 19 3.96 6.62 1.26
CA CYS A 19 2.71 6.20 1.88
C CYS A 19 2.51 6.76 3.29
N TRP A 20 3.60 6.91 4.07
CA TRP A 20 3.54 7.45 5.43
C TRP A 20 3.81 8.96 5.49
N ALA A 21 4.67 9.49 4.63
CA ALA A 21 5.00 10.92 4.61
C ALA A 21 3.83 11.78 4.10
N ILE A 22 3.10 11.31 3.09
CA ILE A 22 1.94 12.04 2.52
C ILE A 22 0.87 12.32 3.59
N PRO A 23 0.37 11.33 4.36
CA PRO A 23 -0.58 11.59 5.43
C PRO A 23 -0.04 12.51 6.52
N VAL A 24 1.21 12.36 6.94
CA VAL A 24 1.82 13.26 7.96
C VAL A 24 1.88 14.70 7.45
N LEU A 25 2.31 14.92 6.20
CA LEU A 25 2.35 16.24 5.58
C LEU A 25 0.94 16.83 5.42
N LEU A 26 -0.03 16.02 5.02
CA LEU A 26 -1.44 16.42 4.95
C LEU A 26 -1.92 16.90 6.32
N VAL A 27 -1.74 16.14 7.41
CA VAL A 27 -2.20 16.54 8.74
C VAL A 27 -1.43 17.76 9.29
N SER A 28 -0.18 17.97 8.87
CA SER A 28 0.65 19.08 9.35
C SER A 28 0.31 20.43 8.70
N ILE A 29 -0.18 20.42 7.46
CA ILE A 29 -0.39 21.61 6.64
C ILE A 29 -1.88 21.93 6.48
N VAL A 30 -2.74 20.90 6.52
CA VAL A 30 -4.18 21.05 6.30
C VAL A 30 -4.83 21.65 7.56
N PRO A 31 -5.55 22.77 7.43
CA PRO A 31 -6.34 23.36 8.51
C PRO A 31 -7.29 22.34 9.16
N SER A 32 -7.56 22.49 10.45
CA SER A 32 -8.33 21.51 11.26
C SER A 32 -9.71 21.18 10.69
N ASP A 33 -10.32 22.07 9.91
CA ASP A 33 -11.60 21.90 9.23
C ASP A 33 -11.52 21.02 7.97
N ALA A 34 -10.34 20.84 7.38
CA ALA A 34 -10.11 20.01 6.20
C ALA A 34 -9.57 18.60 6.51
N GLY A 35 -9.50 18.22 7.79
CA GLY A 35 -9.08 16.89 8.24
C GLY A 35 -9.91 15.74 7.65
N MET A 36 -11.21 15.98 7.40
CA MET A 36 -12.06 15.00 6.72
C MET A 36 -11.57 14.71 5.29
N ILE A 37 -11.22 15.74 4.50
CA ILE A 37 -10.74 15.58 3.13
C ILE A 37 -9.39 14.86 3.11
N ALA A 38 -8.49 15.22 4.04
CA ALA A 38 -7.20 14.55 4.19
C ALA A 38 -7.39 13.05 4.49
N MET A 39 -8.29 12.70 5.39
CA MET A 39 -8.54 11.30 5.75
C MET A 39 -9.23 10.51 4.63
N MET A 40 -10.18 11.12 3.92
CA MET A 40 -10.77 10.53 2.72
C MET A 40 -9.72 10.27 1.63
N THR A 41 -8.80 11.22 1.43
CA THR A 41 -7.71 11.09 0.44
C THR A 41 -6.76 9.96 0.83
N LEU A 42 -6.43 9.83 2.12
CA LEU A 42 -5.58 8.76 2.61
C LEU A 42 -6.22 7.38 2.36
N ILE A 43 -7.47 7.21 2.80
CA ILE A 43 -8.18 5.93 2.81
C ILE A 43 -8.57 5.49 1.39
N TYR A 44 -9.06 6.41 0.56
CA TYR A 44 -9.65 6.06 -0.72
C TYR A 44 -8.73 6.27 -1.92
N LEU A 45 -7.60 6.96 -1.75
CA LEU A 45 -6.64 7.19 -2.84
C LEU A 45 -5.24 6.69 -2.50
N VAL A 46 -4.60 7.24 -1.46
CA VAL A 46 -3.17 6.98 -1.19
C VAL A 46 -2.92 5.51 -0.87
N LEU A 47 -3.69 4.92 0.04
CA LEU A 47 -3.51 3.52 0.45
C LEU A 47 -3.87 2.51 -0.66
N PRO A 48 -4.97 2.67 -1.41
CA PRO A 48 -5.25 1.85 -2.59
C PRO A 48 -4.14 1.92 -3.65
N VAL A 49 -3.64 3.12 -3.97
CA VAL A 49 -2.55 3.30 -4.95
C VAL A 49 -1.27 2.64 -4.45
N THR A 50 -0.96 2.79 -3.17
CA THR A 50 0.19 2.14 -2.52
C THR A 50 0.06 0.61 -2.60
N ALA A 51 -1.12 0.06 -2.32
CA ALA A 51 -1.38 -1.37 -2.42
C ALA A 51 -1.14 -1.90 -3.84
N ILE A 52 -1.60 -1.18 -4.86
CA ILE A 52 -1.33 -1.52 -6.27
C ILE A 52 0.18 -1.51 -6.54
N ALA A 53 0.87 -0.42 -6.19
CA ALA A 53 2.30 -0.26 -6.46
C ALA A 53 3.13 -1.38 -5.79
N LEU A 54 2.80 -1.71 -4.54
CA LEU A 54 3.44 -2.80 -3.81
C LEU A 54 3.10 -4.18 -4.39
N GLY A 55 1.88 -4.40 -4.87
CA GLY A 55 1.50 -5.61 -5.58
C GLY A 55 2.27 -5.80 -6.89
N LEU A 56 2.41 -4.73 -7.67
CA LEU A 56 3.21 -4.73 -8.90
C LEU A 56 4.70 -4.98 -8.61
N LEU A 57 5.23 -4.41 -7.52
CA LEU A 57 6.60 -4.65 -7.08
C LEU A 57 6.80 -6.11 -6.64
N ALA A 58 5.86 -6.65 -5.87
CA ALA A 58 5.91 -8.02 -5.39
C ALA A 58 5.87 -9.05 -6.53
N ALA A 59 5.19 -8.73 -7.64
CA ALA A 59 5.17 -9.58 -8.83
C ALA A 59 6.58 -9.83 -9.43
N ASN A 60 7.53 -8.91 -9.27
CA ASN A 60 8.90 -9.08 -9.76
C ASN A 60 9.66 -10.20 -9.03
N SER A 61 9.25 -10.53 -7.81
CA SER A 61 9.82 -11.63 -7.03
C SER A 61 8.76 -12.25 -6.14
N ALA A 62 7.76 -12.87 -6.78
CA ALA A 62 6.58 -13.37 -6.08
C ALA A 62 6.94 -14.31 -4.92
N ARG A 63 7.97 -15.14 -5.09
CA ARG A 63 8.43 -16.08 -4.05
C ARG A 63 8.94 -15.39 -2.79
N THR A 64 9.54 -14.21 -2.92
CA THR A 64 10.22 -13.50 -1.82
C THR A 64 9.39 -12.34 -1.27
N LEU A 65 8.57 -11.72 -2.11
CA LEU A 65 7.84 -10.49 -1.81
C LEU A 65 6.32 -10.69 -1.68
N PHE A 66 5.81 -11.94 -1.75
CA PHE A 66 4.36 -12.23 -1.64
C PHE A 66 3.73 -11.70 -0.34
N TRP A 67 4.50 -11.51 0.72
CA TRP A 67 4.00 -11.04 2.01
C TRP A 67 3.79 -9.53 2.05
N ILE A 68 4.34 -8.76 1.09
CA ILE A 68 4.26 -7.29 1.08
C ILE A 68 2.81 -6.78 1.01
N PRO A 69 1.94 -7.27 0.09
CA PRO A 69 0.53 -6.87 0.08
C PRO A 69 -0.19 -7.14 1.41
N ALA A 70 0.06 -8.28 2.05
CA ALA A 70 -0.51 -8.61 3.36
C ALA A 70 0.03 -7.70 4.47
N ALA A 71 1.33 -7.40 4.48
CA ALA A 71 1.92 -6.53 5.50
C ALA A 71 1.33 -5.10 5.47
N LEU A 72 1.09 -4.54 4.29
CA LEU A 72 0.43 -3.23 4.17
C LEU A 72 -0.98 -3.28 4.77
N GLY A 73 -1.76 -4.29 4.40
CA GLY A 73 -3.14 -4.39 4.85
C GLY A 73 -3.28 -4.73 6.33
N ILE A 74 -2.44 -5.62 6.87
CA ILE A 74 -2.37 -5.90 8.31
C ILE A 74 -1.95 -4.64 9.08
N GLY A 75 -0.91 -3.95 8.60
CA GLY A 75 -0.45 -2.70 9.21
C GLY A 75 -1.57 -1.66 9.26
N SER A 76 -2.28 -1.46 8.15
CA SER A 76 -3.40 -0.52 8.09
C SER A 76 -4.57 -0.94 8.98
N ALA A 77 -4.91 -2.23 9.00
CA ALA A 77 -6.01 -2.77 9.81
C ALA A 77 -5.75 -2.66 11.32
N LEU A 78 -4.48 -2.66 11.74
CA LEU A 78 -4.10 -2.48 13.13
C LEU A 78 -3.93 -1.00 13.50
N LEU A 79 -3.28 -0.22 12.64
CA LEU A 79 -2.93 1.17 12.94
C LEU A 79 -4.15 2.10 12.93
N PHE A 80 -5.13 1.87 12.06
CA PHE A 80 -6.32 2.75 12.01
C PHE A 80 -7.21 2.66 13.25
N PRO A 81 -7.60 1.48 13.74
CA PRO A 81 -8.39 1.38 14.97
C PRO A 81 -7.63 1.88 16.22
N LEU A 82 -6.30 1.84 16.19
CA LEU A 82 -5.46 2.38 17.27
C LEU A 82 -5.33 3.91 17.20
N ALA A 83 -5.29 4.47 16.00
CA ALA A 83 -5.14 5.91 15.78
C ALA A 83 -6.48 6.68 15.87
N VAL A 84 -7.61 6.00 15.65
CA VAL A 84 -8.94 6.61 15.64
C VAL A 84 -9.87 5.80 16.54
N GLU A 85 -10.12 6.30 17.75
CA GLU A 85 -11.01 5.64 18.72
C GLU A 85 -12.40 5.37 18.14
N GLY A 86 -12.92 4.15 18.37
CA GLY A 86 -14.25 3.73 17.91
C GLY A 86 -14.35 3.26 16.46
N SER A 87 -13.28 3.38 15.66
CA SER A 87 -13.32 3.15 14.20
C SER A 87 -12.96 1.72 13.74
N ARG A 88 -13.54 0.70 14.38
CA ARG A 88 -13.26 -0.71 14.02
C ARG A 88 -13.65 -1.04 12.58
N ASP A 89 -14.55 -0.28 11.98
CA ASP A 89 -14.93 -0.33 10.58
C ASP A 89 -13.78 0.04 9.61
N LEU A 90 -12.83 0.89 10.05
CA LEU A 90 -11.63 1.20 9.27
C LEU A 90 -10.68 0.00 9.14
N ALA A 91 -10.77 -1.01 10.02
CA ALA A 91 -9.97 -2.23 9.90
C ALA A 91 -10.28 -3.00 8.61
N PHE A 92 -11.52 -2.95 8.12
CA PHE A 92 -11.93 -3.60 6.86
C PHE A 92 -11.23 -3.00 5.64
N HIS A 93 -10.80 -1.75 5.72
CA HIS A 93 -10.04 -1.12 4.64
C HIS A 93 -8.66 -1.78 4.50
N GLY A 94 -8.02 -2.20 5.59
CA GLY A 94 -6.79 -2.98 5.53
C GLY A 94 -6.95 -4.33 4.82
N VAL A 95 -8.10 -5.00 5.01
CA VAL A 95 -8.43 -6.22 4.24
C VAL A 95 -8.59 -5.89 2.76
N ALA A 96 -9.30 -4.80 2.43
CA ALA A 96 -9.46 -4.35 1.05
C ALA A 96 -8.11 -4.03 0.38
N TYR A 97 -7.20 -3.33 1.07
CA TYR A 97 -5.86 -3.02 0.54
C TYR A 97 -5.04 -4.28 0.31
N THR A 98 -5.15 -5.28 1.19
CA THR A 98 -4.52 -6.60 0.98
C THR A 98 -5.00 -7.23 -0.33
N ALA A 99 -6.32 -7.26 -0.53
CA ALA A 99 -6.93 -7.84 -1.72
C ALA A 99 -6.51 -7.10 -3.01
N ILE A 100 -6.50 -5.76 -2.98
CA ILE A 100 -6.05 -4.93 -4.11
C ILE A 100 -4.59 -5.23 -4.46
N GLY A 101 -3.70 -5.30 -3.47
CA GLY A 101 -2.29 -5.60 -3.71
C GLY A 101 -2.08 -7.00 -4.30
N TYR A 102 -2.79 -8.01 -3.80
CA TYR A 102 -2.73 -9.35 -4.38
C TYR A 102 -3.34 -9.44 -5.78
N ALA A 103 -4.43 -8.71 -6.05
CA ALA A 103 -5.02 -8.65 -7.38
C ALA A 103 -4.04 -8.04 -8.39
N ALA A 104 -3.38 -6.93 -8.03
CA ALA A 104 -2.36 -6.30 -8.87
C ALA A 104 -1.16 -7.24 -9.11
N MET A 105 -0.71 -7.93 -8.06
CA MET A 105 0.37 -8.91 -8.15
C MET A 105 0.00 -10.06 -9.09
N GLY A 106 -1.18 -10.66 -8.91
CA GLY A 106 -1.68 -11.77 -9.72
C GLY A 106 -1.90 -11.38 -11.19
N LEU A 107 -2.45 -10.20 -11.44
CA LEU A 107 -2.60 -9.68 -12.80
C LEU A 107 -1.24 -9.52 -13.48
N ARG A 108 -0.26 -8.93 -12.79
CA ARG A 108 1.07 -8.72 -13.36
C ARG A 108 1.79 -10.04 -13.64
N THR A 109 1.78 -11.00 -12.72
CA THR A 109 2.41 -12.31 -12.96
C THR A 109 1.76 -13.06 -14.13
N TRP A 110 0.44 -12.99 -14.25
CA TRP A 110 -0.30 -13.58 -15.36
C TRP A 110 0.01 -12.93 -16.71
N THR A 111 0.09 -11.60 -16.77
CA THR A 111 0.47 -10.90 -18.02
C THR A 111 1.88 -11.27 -18.48
N ILE A 112 2.85 -11.34 -17.57
CA ILE A 112 4.22 -11.78 -17.87
C ILE A 112 4.22 -13.21 -18.40
N ALA A 113 3.49 -14.12 -17.74
CA ALA A 113 3.41 -15.52 -18.18
C ALA A 113 2.81 -15.69 -19.59
N ARG A 114 1.89 -14.81 -20.00
CA ARG A 114 1.30 -14.81 -21.35
C ARG A 114 2.25 -14.29 -22.43
N GLN A 115 3.17 -13.37 -22.10
CA GLN A 115 4.12 -12.83 -23.06
C GLN A 115 5.20 -13.84 -23.50
N HIS A 116 5.38 -14.92 -22.72
CA HIS A 116 6.36 -15.98 -23.00
C HIS A 116 5.73 -17.26 -23.57
N ARG A 117 4.45 -17.24 -23.93
CA ARG A 117 3.77 -18.31 -24.67
C ARG A 117 3.63 -17.91 -26.14
#